data_AF-A0A4Q9DFT9-F1
#
_entry.id   AF-A0A4Q9DFT9-F1
#
_cell.length_a   1.000
_cell.length_b   1.000
_cell.length_c   1.000
_cell.angle_alpha   90.00
_cell.angle_beta   90.00
_cell.angle_gamma   90.00
#
_symmetry.space_group_name_H-M   'P 1'
#
loop_
_entity.id
_entity.type
_entity.pdbx_description
1 polymer ?
#
loop_
_entity_poly.entity_id
_entity_poly.type
_entity_poly.pdbx_seq_one_letter_code
_entity_poly.pdbx_strand_id
1 'polypeptide(L)'
;MRVFVCEELINDLRANFEKIKEMFGQLNKQNYEAFFVYSFALFESSICEILRRILAAFPEKLSDEKQPKLKYSDIFKNIYSSNYILYSIIDAEIKSISKGDAVTLLQKIQKLISIELSYNKIIIDEVSKYRNRLAHDNTASNREYILGSGGRKNDGFSLEKAKTLMDVLMNVLSELEMVLNAKYQKYTKYKLIKDLWEDIFKTPLLKFEDCIQIRKSTMDMETNVVGLNFEHLKKSARSISSGEKFFLSLLLQQYSGRINDQFFTFSDIPSLASVTSKSKINKILHVFDIYPNLFNGVHIDGAN
;
A
#
# COMPACT_ATOMS: atom_id res chain seq x y z
N MET A 1 -11.69 7.17 -10.30
CA MET A 1 -10.57 6.21 -10.39
C MET A 1 -9.88 6.13 -9.04
N ARG A 2 -9.52 4.93 -8.59
CA ARG A 2 -8.81 4.68 -7.34
C ARG A 2 -7.38 4.24 -7.70
N VAL A 3 -6.36 4.87 -7.12
CA VAL A 3 -4.96 4.46 -7.32
C VAL A 3 -4.66 3.37 -6.31
N PHE A 4 -4.84 2.11 -6.73
CA PHE A 4 -4.75 0.96 -5.83
C PHE A 4 -4.56 -0.33 -6.63
N VAL A 5 -3.60 -1.16 -6.20
CA VAL A 5 -3.29 -2.47 -6.76
C VAL A 5 -3.34 -3.50 -5.64
N CYS A 6 -4.22 -4.49 -5.76
CA CYS A 6 -4.42 -5.52 -4.75
C CYS A 6 -3.18 -6.42 -4.61
N GLU A 7 -2.54 -6.78 -5.72
CA GLU A 7 -1.33 -7.62 -5.72
C GLU A 7 -0.24 -7.05 -4.80
N GLU A 8 -0.01 -5.74 -4.84
CA GLU A 8 1.01 -5.07 -4.01
C GLU A 8 0.67 -5.15 -2.53
N LEU A 9 -0.59 -4.92 -2.16
CA LEU A 9 -1.08 -5.07 -0.79
C LEU A 9 -0.83 -6.48 -0.25
N ILE A 10 -1.12 -7.49 -1.08
CA ILE A 10 -0.96 -8.91 -0.73
C ILE A 10 0.52 -9.30 -0.65
N ASN A 11 1.37 -8.80 -1.54
CA ASN A 11 2.81 -9.07 -1.53
C ASN A 11 3.50 -8.56 -0.26
N ASP A 12 3.13 -7.37 0.21
CA ASP A 12 3.63 -6.83 1.49
C ASP A 12 3.24 -7.70 2.69
N LEU A 13 1.98 -8.16 2.72
CA LEU A 13 1.50 -9.07 3.77
C LEU A 13 2.27 -10.39 3.72
N ARG A 14 2.40 -11.00 2.53
CA ARG A 14 3.14 -12.25 2.34
C ARG A 14 4.61 -12.13 2.74
N ALA A 15 5.26 -11.02 2.43
CA ALA A 15 6.66 -10.80 2.80
C ALA A 15 6.85 -10.82 4.33
N ASN A 16 5.93 -10.22 5.08
CA ASN A 16 5.98 -10.27 6.55
C ASN A 16 5.54 -11.64 7.11
N PHE A 17 4.56 -12.29 6.49
CA PHE A 17 4.14 -13.65 6.85
C PHE A 17 5.30 -14.64 6.71
N GLU A 18 6.01 -14.65 5.58
CA GLU A 18 7.15 -15.57 5.36
C GLU A 18 8.30 -15.28 6.31
N LYS A 19 8.55 -14.01 6.69
CA LYS A 19 9.53 -13.68 7.76
C LYS A 19 9.12 -14.27 9.11
N ILE A 20 7.83 -14.19 9.48
CA ILE A 20 7.32 -14.78 10.73
C ILE A 20 7.49 -16.30 10.69
N LYS A 21 7.16 -16.93 9.56
CA LYS A 21 7.28 -18.37 9.34
C LYS A 21 8.74 -18.86 9.36
N GLU A 22 9.68 -18.09 8.80
CA GLU A 22 11.11 -18.39 8.89
C GLU A 22 11.57 -18.39 10.36
N MET A 23 11.22 -17.34 11.11
CA MET A 23 11.53 -17.26 12.54
C MET A 23 10.87 -18.39 13.34
N PHE A 24 9.64 -18.75 13.01
CA PHE A 24 8.93 -19.87 13.61
C PHE A 24 9.69 -21.19 13.42
N GLY A 25 10.25 -21.43 12.24
CA GLY A 25 11.07 -22.61 11.94
C GLY A 25 12.40 -22.65 12.71
N GLN A 26 12.95 -21.50 13.07
CA GLN A 26 14.22 -21.35 13.79
C GLN A 26 14.05 -21.18 15.32
N LEU A 27 12.81 -21.28 15.82
CA LEU A 27 12.48 -20.99 17.21
C LEU A 27 13.05 -22.04 18.18
N ASN A 28 13.82 -21.59 19.16
CA ASN A 28 14.45 -22.41 20.19
C ASN A 28 14.43 -21.71 21.56
N LYS A 29 14.89 -22.41 22.60
CA LYS A 29 14.86 -21.90 23.99
C LYS A 29 15.66 -20.62 24.22
N GLN A 30 16.59 -20.28 23.33
CA GLN A 30 17.48 -19.11 23.47
C GLN A 30 16.93 -17.87 22.77
N ASN A 31 16.08 -18.03 21.73
CA ASN A 31 15.64 -16.91 20.88
C ASN A 31 14.13 -16.65 20.88
N TYR A 32 13.31 -17.53 21.49
CA TYR A 32 11.85 -17.47 21.37
C TYR A 32 11.24 -16.14 21.83
N GLU A 33 11.79 -15.49 22.86
CA GLU A 33 11.29 -14.21 23.36
C GLU A 33 11.48 -13.10 22.34
N ALA A 34 12.70 -12.97 21.80
CA ALA A 34 13.04 -11.98 20.80
C ALA A 34 12.27 -12.20 19.50
N PHE A 35 12.18 -13.46 19.05
CA PHE A 35 11.46 -13.82 17.84
C PHE A 35 9.96 -13.56 18.01
N PHE A 36 9.38 -13.88 19.16
CA PHE A 36 7.97 -13.58 19.43
C PHE A 36 7.69 -12.07 19.37
N VAL A 37 8.51 -11.25 20.06
CA VAL A 37 8.33 -9.79 20.08
C VAL A 37 8.45 -9.21 18.67
N TYR A 38 9.42 -9.68 17.89
CA TYR A 38 9.60 -9.22 16.51
C TYR A 38 8.48 -9.71 15.58
N SER A 39 8.01 -10.95 15.72
CA SER A 39 6.83 -11.45 14.98
C SER A 39 5.58 -10.64 15.28
N PHE A 40 5.37 -10.26 16.53
CA PHE A 40 4.27 -9.38 16.91
C PHE A 40 4.39 -7.99 16.27
N ALA A 41 5.59 -7.42 16.23
CA ALA A 41 5.84 -6.15 15.54
C ALA A 41 5.59 -6.24 14.03
N LEU A 42 6.00 -7.34 13.38
CA LEU A 42 5.71 -7.60 11.96
C LEU A 42 4.21 -7.77 11.69
N PHE A 43 3.49 -8.42 12.61
CA PHE A 43 2.04 -8.55 12.56
C PHE A 43 1.34 -7.18 12.63
N GLU A 44 1.64 -6.36 13.63
CA GLU A 44 1.07 -5.02 13.76
C GLU A 44 1.43 -4.14 12.57
N SER A 45 2.69 -4.21 12.11
CA SER A 45 3.17 -3.45 10.96
C SER A 45 2.42 -3.84 9.68
N SER A 46 2.17 -5.13 9.44
CA SER A 46 1.40 -5.60 8.29
C SER A 46 0.00 -5.00 8.28
N ILE A 47 -0.69 -5.05 9.41
CA ILE A 47 -2.04 -4.49 9.54
C ILE A 47 -2.03 -2.97 9.32
N CYS A 48 -1.05 -2.26 9.87
CA CYS A 48 -0.92 -0.82 9.70
C CYS A 48 -0.64 -0.43 8.24
N GLU A 49 0.21 -1.17 7.53
CA GLU A 49 0.48 -0.91 6.12
C GLU A 49 -0.74 -1.20 5.24
N ILE A 50 -1.51 -2.24 5.56
CA ILE A 50 -2.77 -2.53 4.89
C ILE A 50 -3.74 -1.36 5.05
N LEU A 51 -3.91 -0.86 6.27
CA LEU A 51 -4.72 0.33 6.55
C LEU A 51 -4.20 1.55 5.79
N ARG A 52 -2.89 1.77 5.73
CA ARG A 52 -2.28 2.90 5.00
C ARG A 52 -2.66 2.89 3.53
N ARG A 53 -2.48 1.76 2.86
CA ARG A 53 -2.78 1.62 1.43
C ARG A 53 -4.27 1.74 1.14
N ILE A 54 -5.12 1.13 1.99
CA ILE A 54 -6.57 1.18 1.82
C ILE A 54 -7.09 2.59 2.11
N LEU A 55 -6.65 3.28 3.16
CA LEU A 55 -7.10 4.64 3.45
C LEU A 55 -6.59 5.65 2.41
N ALA A 56 -5.42 5.43 1.83
CA ALA A 56 -4.92 6.23 0.71
C ALA A 56 -5.79 6.08 -0.54
N ALA A 57 -6.21 4.85 -0.85
CA ALA A 57 -7.09 4.57 -1.98
C ALA A 57 -8.55 4.98 -1.73
N PHE A 58 -9.03 4.80 -0.49
CA PHE A 58 -10.41 4.99 -0.05
C PHE A 58 -10.48 6.00 1.12
N PRO A 59 -10.13 7.27 0.90
CA PRO A 59 -10.09 8.30 1.95
C PRO A 59 -11.46 8.55 2.59
N GLU A 60 -12.57 8.22 1.93
CA GLU A 60 -13.91 8.26 2.52
C GLU A 60 -14.10 7.34 3.74
N LYS A 61 -13.17 6.41 3.98
CA LYS A 61 -13.18 5.52 5.15
C LYS A 61 -12.50 6.13 6.38
N LEU A 62 -11.88 7.31 6.24
CA LEU A 62 -11.29 8.01 7.37
C LEU A 62 -12.40 8.43 8.35
N SER A 63 -12.14 8.24 9.64
CA SER A 63 -13.07 8.61 10.69
C SER A 63 -13.27 10.13 10.73
N ASP A 64 -14.52 10.60 10.68
CA ASP A 64 -14.84 12.04 10.79
C ASP A 64 -14.48 12.63 12.17
N GLU A 65 -14.39 11.77 13.20
CA GLU A 65 -14.42 12.20 14.60
C GLU A 65 -13.14 12.88 15.10
N LYS A 66 -12.01 12.78 14.39
CA LYS A 66 -10.73 13.37 14.81
C LYS A 66 -9.86 13.75 13.63
N GLN A 67 -10.26 14.77 12.86
CA GLN A 67 -9.33 15.35 11.90
C GLN A 67 -8.06 15.79 12.63
N PRO A 68 -6.89 15.27 12.25
CA PRO A 68 -5.66 15.60 12.93
C PRO A 68 -5.40 17.10 12.77
N LYS A 69 -5.01 17.74 13.87
CA LYS A 69 -4.59 19.14 13.87
C LYS A 69 -3.29 19.25 13.07
N LEU A 70 -3.40 19.41 11.77
CA LEU A 70 -2.28 19.72 10.89
C LEU A 70 -1.70 21.07 11.32
N LYS A 71 -0.39 21.15 11.51
CA LYS A 71 0.23 22.45 11.81
C LYS A 71 0.16 23.30 10.54
N TYR A 72 -0.10 24.59 10.71
CA TYR A 72 -0.06 25.53 9.60
C TYR A 72 1.26 25.46 8.82
N SER A 73 2.39 25.26 9.52
CA SER A 73 3.71 25.08 8.90
C SER A 73 3.76 23.92 7.91
N ASP A 74 3.05 22.83 8.21
CA ASP A 74 3.10 21.60 7.43
C ASP A 74 2.26 21.76 6.16
N ILE A 75 1.17 22.53 6.23
CA ILE A 75 0.38 22.91 5.06
C ILE A 75 1.17 23.89 4.18
N PHE A 76 1.72 24.96 4.76
CA PHE A 76 2.45 26.00 4.02
C PHE A 76 3.69 25.47 3.30
N LYS A 77 4.43 24.55 3.91
CA LYS A 77 5.62 23.94 3.28
C LYS A 77 5.29 22.93 2.18
N ASN A 78 4.04 22.48 2.11
CA ASN A 78 3.61 21.39 1.21
C ASN A 78 2.40 21.78 0.37
N ILE A 79 2.19 23.08 0.09
CA ILE A 79 1.03 23.58 -0.68
C ILE A 79 0.91 22.96 -2.08
N TYR A 80 2.02 22.51 -2.67
CA TYR A 80 2.07 21.87 -3.98
C TYR A 80 2.04 20.34 -3.90
N SER A 81 1.98 19.77 -2.69
CA SER A 81 2.02 18.34 -2.43
C SER A 81 0.73 17.91 -1.73
N SER A 82 -0.38 17.93 -2.46
CA SER A 82 -1.70 17.53 -1.92
C SER A 82 -1.69 16.15 -1.27
N ASN A 83 -0.84 15.24 -1.77
CA ASN A 83 -0.70 13.89 -1.24
C ASN A 83 -0.07 13.89 0.16
N TYR A 84 0.84 14.81 0.45
CA TYR A 84 1.50 14.92 1.76
C TYR A 84 0.48 15.15 2.87
N ILE A 85 -0.50 16.01 2.63
CA ILE A 85 -1.57 16.32 3.59
C ILE A 85 -2.40 15.07 3.85
N LEU A 86 -2.81 14.36 2.81
CA LEU A 86 -3.57 13.12 2.94
C LEU A 86 -2.80 12.05 3.70
N TYR A 87 -1.53 11.80 3.36
CA TYR A 87 -0.70 10.82 4.06
C TYR A 87 -0.48 11.19 5.54
N SER A 88 -0.31 12.48 5.84
CA SER A 88 -0.21 12.96 7.22
C SER A 88 -1.48 12.67 8.03
N ILE A 89 -2.65 12.82 7.41
CA ILE A 89 -3.93 12.49 8.04
C ILE A 89 -4.04 10.99 8.29
N ILE A 90 -3.71 10.17 7.29
CA ILE A 90 -3.74 8.71 7.36
C ILE A 90 -2.79 8.21 8.46
N ASP A 91 -1.57 8.72 8.54
CA ASP A 91 -0.61 8.29 9.57
C ASP A 91 -1.05 8.65 10.98
N ALA A 92 -1.73 9.79 11.17
CA ALA A 92 -2.29 10.15 12.46
C ALA A 92 -3.45 9.21 12.86
N GLU A 93 -4.29 8.84 11.90
CA GLU A 93 -5.38 7.88 12.10
C GLU A 93 -4.83 6.48 12.43
N ILE A 94 -3.85 5.99 11.69
CA ILE A 94 -3.18 4.71 11.96
C ILE A 94 -2.56 4.71 13.35
N LYS A 95 -1.86 5.79 13.75
CA LYS A 95 -1.32 5.94 15.11
C LYS A 95 -2.40 5.93 16.20
N SER A 96 -3.61 6.40 15.90
CA SER A 96 -4.75 6.35 16.82
C SER A 96 -5.35 4.94 16.89
N ILE A 97 -5.37 4.24 15.75
CA ILE A 97 -5.87 2.86 15.63
C ILE A 97 -4.93 1.89 16.35
N SER A 98 -3.61 2.01 16.13
CA SER A 98 -2.57 1.13 16.68
C SER A 98 -2.28 1.37 18.16
N LYS A 99 -2.80 2.46 18.76
CA LYS A 99 -2.83 2.61 20.23
C LYS A 99 -3.85 1.64 20.81
N GLY A 100 -3.40 0.45 21.18
CA GLY A 100 -4.22 -0.57 21.83
C GLY A 100 -3.56 -1.95 21.81
N ASP A 101 -4.33 -2.95 22.23
CA ASP A 101 -3.99 -4.36 22.04
C ASP A 101 -4.37 -4.85 20.63
N ALA A 102 -3.87 -6.04 20.27
CA ALA A 102 -4.12 -6.65 18.96
C ALA A 102 -5.61 -6.92 18.71
N VAL A 103 -6.42 -7.17 19.75
CA VAL A 103 -7.87 -7.37 19.60
C VAL A 103 -8.52 -6.09 19.10
N THR A 104 -8.19 -4.96 19.72
CA THR A 104 -8.71 -3.65 19.37
C THR A 104 -8.28 -3.26 17.96
N LEU A 105 -7.03 -3.52 17.60
CA LEU A 105 -6.51 -3.30 16.26
C LEU A 105 -7.31 -4.11 15.21
N LEU A 106 -7.50 -5.41 15.46
CA LEU A 106 -8.26 -6.30 14.56
C LEU A 106 -9.75 -5.95 14.48
N GLN A 107 -10.36 -5.45 15.55
CA GLN A 107 -11.75 -4.96 15.52
C GLN A 107 -11.88 -3.68 14.70
N LYS A 108 -10.94 -2.74 14.86
CA LYS A 108 -10.93 -1.48 14.10
C LYS A 108 -10.74 -1.72 12.61
N ILE A 109 -9.80 -2.60 12.22
CA ILE A 109 -9.59 -2.94 10.80
C ILE A 109 -10.83 -3.62 10.18
N GLN A 110 -11.46 -4.57 10.89
CA GLN A 110 -12.70 -5.21 10.42
C GLN A 110 -13.80 -4.17 10.16
N LYS A 111 -13.98 -3.21 11.09
CA LYS A 111 -14.96 -2.13 10.93
C LYS A 111 -14.61 -1.20 9.76
N LEU A 112 -13.39 -0.68 9.70
CA LEU A 112 -12.95 0.29 8.68
C LEU A 112 -12.96 -0.29 7.27
N ILE A 113 -12.45 -1.51 7.13
CA ILE A 113 -12.38 -2.17 5.83
C ILE A 113 -13.71 -2.83 5.50
N SER A 114 -14.58 -3.10 6.48
CA SER A 114 -15.83 -3.85 6.36
C SER A 114 -15.55 -5.30 5.93
N ILE A 115 -14.73 -5.98 6.72
CA ILE A 115 -14.34 -7.38 6.55
C ILE A 115 -14.62 -8.14 7.85
N GLU A 116 -14.72 -9.46 7.76
CA GLU A 116 -14.89 -10.35 8.90
C GLU A 116 -13.70 -11.31 8.98
N LEU A 117 -13.17 -11.49 10.18
CA LEU A 117 -12.08 -12.41 10.49
C LEU A 117 -12.52 -13.33 11.63
N SER A 118 -12.21 -14.61 11.49
CA SER A 118 -12.57 -15.70 12.39
C SER A 118 -11.40 -16.01 13.33
N TYR A 119 -11.16 -15.11 14.29
CA TYR A 119 -10.17 -15.32 15.34
C TYR A 119 -10.79 -15.39 16.74
N ASN A 120 -10.17 -16.18 17.61
CA ASN A 120 -10.56 -16.23 19.02
C ASN A 120 -10.02 -15.00 19.76
N LYS A 121 -10.93 -14.10 20.16
CA LYS A 121 -10.60 -12.86 20.88
C LYS A 121 -9.80 -13.09 22.16
N ILE A 122 -10.07 -14.19 22.88
CA ILE A 122 -9.38 -14.53 24.14
C ILE A 122 -7.90 -14.84 23.86
N ILE A 123 -7.64 -15.58 22.78
CA ILE A 123 -6.27 -15.97 22.40
C ILE A 123 -5.48 -14.75 21.89
N ILE A 124 -6.10 -13.87 21.10
CA ILE A 124 -5.43 -12.64 20.63
C ILE A 124 -5.16 -11.65 21.78
N ASP A 125 -6.04 -11.57 22.76
CA ASP A 125 -5.77 -10.82 23.99
C ASP A 125 -4.57 -11.42 24.76
N GLU A 126 -4.46 -12.75 24.80
CA GLU A 126 -3.30 -13.44 25.36
C GLU A 126 -2.00 -13.12 24.61
N VAL A 127 -2.02 -13.05 23.27
CA VAL A 127 -0.87 -12.61 22.45
C VAL A 127 -0.37 -11.24 22.93
N SER A 128 -1.29 -10.28 23.11
CA SER A 128 -0.95 -8.91 23.53
C SER A 128 -0.39 -8.88 24.95
N LYS A 129 -1.00 -9.63 25.88
CA LYS A 129 -0.52 -9.78 27.26
C LYS A 129 0.86 -10.44 27.32
N TYR A 130 1.09 -11.48 26.52
CA TYR A 130 2.37 -12.18 26.45
C TYR A 130 3.46 -11.26 25.91
N ARG A 131 3.19 -10.47 24.85
CA ARG A 131 4.11 -9.43 24.36
C ARG A 131 4.44 -8.39 25.43
N ASN A 132 3.43 -7.86 26.12
CA ASN A 132 3.61 -6.83 27.13
C ASN A 132 4.46 -7.34 28.31
N ARG A 133 4.24 -8.57 28.75
CA ARG A 133 5.06 -9.20 29.78
C ARG A 133 6.50 -9.38 29.32
N LEU A 134 6.75 -9.88 28.10
CA LEU A 134 8.12 -9.99 27.58
C LEU A 134 8.84 -8.64 27.48
N ALA A 135 8.12 -7.59 27.07
CA ALA A 135 8.69 -6.25 26.90
C ALA A 135 8.95 -5.50 28.24
N HIS A 136 8.11 -5.73 29.26
CA HIS A 136 8.13 -4.97 30.52
C HIS A 136 8.61 -5.76 31.74
N ASP A 137 8.44 -7.08 31.79
CA ASP A 137 8.90 -7.89 32.91
C ASP A 137 10.39 -8.23 32.84
N ASN A 138 11.01 -8.16 31.64
CA ASN A 138 12.47 -8.30 31.47
C ASN A 138 13.25 -7.03 31.84
N THR A 139 12.58 -5.91 32.15
CA THR A 139 13.23 -4.76 32.76
C THR A 139 13.21 -4.96 34.27
N ALA A 140 14.39 -5.17 34.88
CA ALA A 140 14.53 -5.13 36.33
C ALA A 140 13.89 -3.82 36.82
N SER A 141 12.85 -3.93 37.63
CA SER A 141 12.22 -2.74 38.19
C SER A 141 13.27 -2.01 39.04
N ASN A 142 13.24 -0.67 39.09
CA ASN A 142 14.16 0.10 39.97
C ASN A 142 14.16 -0.39 41.43
N ARG A 143 13.13 -1.12 41.88
CA ARG A 143 13.06 -1.76 43.20
C ARG A 143 13.93 -3.01 43.34
N GLU A 144 14.14 -3.79 42.28
CA GLU A 144 14.97 -5.01 42.32
C GLU A 144 16.47 -4.70 42.43
N TYR A 145 16.90 -3.57 41.87
CA TYR A 145 18.26 -3.05 42.04
C TYR A 145 18.58 -2.71 43.51
N ILE A 146 17.56 -2.36 44.30
CA ILE A 146 17.71 -1.86 45.67
C ILE A 146 17.57 -2.99 46.71
N LEU A 147 16.74 -4.01 46.45
CA LEU A 147 16.32 -4.98 47.48
C LEU A 147 16.81 -6.43 47.27
N GLY A 148 17.55 -6.70 46.20
CA GLY A 148 18.00 -8.06 45.88
C GLY A 148 16.85 -8.91 45.33
N SER A 149 17.19 -9.74 44.35
CA SER A 149 16.26 -10.55 43.56
C SER A 149 15.57 -11.64 44.40
N GLY A 150 14.44 -11.30 45.03
CA GLY A 150 13.44 -12.29 45.41
C GLY A 150 12.96 -13.01 44.14
N GLY A 151 13.31 -14.28 44.01
CA GLY A 151 13.19 -15.05 42.78
C GLY A 151 11.84 -14.91 42.07
N ARG A 152 11.84 -14.31 40.87
CA ARG A 152 10.73 -14.45 39.94
C ARG A 152 10.77 -15.89 39.42
N LYS A 153 9.76 -16.67 39.80
CA LYS A 153 9.43 -17.90 39.07
C LYS A 153 9.06 -17.51 37.64
N ASN A 154 9.86 -17.95 36.67
CA ASN A 154 9.62 -17.84 35.23
C ASN A 154 8.43 -18.71 34.76
N ASP A 155 7.37 -18.86 35.55
CA ASP A 155 6.28 -19.82 35.33
C ASP A 155 5.31 -19.40 34.19
N GLY A 156 5.59 -18.31 33.47
CA GLY A 156 4.70 -17.75 32.44
C GLY A 156 5.22 -17.84 31.00
N PHE A 157 6.50 -18.11 30.80
CA PHE A 157 7.12 -18.09 29.48
C PHE A 157 7.61 -19.50 29.10
N SER A 158 7.11 -20.01 27.98
CA SER A 158 7.59 -21.24 27.39
C SER A 158 7.71 -21.12 25.89
N LEU A 159 8.62 -21.89 25.33
CA LEU A 159 8.82 -22.02 23.88
C LEU A 159 7.53 -22.48 23.20
N GLU A 160 6.83 -23.42 23.81
CA GLU A 160 5.61 -24.03 23.36
C GLU A 160 4.49 -22.99 23.28
N LYS A 161 4.38 -22.14 24.31
CA LYS A 161 3.42 -21.05 24.33
C LYS A 161 3.73 -20.00 23.26
N ALA A 162 5.00 -19.62 23.09
CA ALA A 162 5.41 -18.70 22.03
C ALA A 162 5.07 -19.27 20.64
N LYS A 163 5.31 -20.57 20.41
CA LYS A 163 4.92 -21.25 19.16
C LYS A 163 3.42 -21.16 18.91
N THR A 164 2.59 -21.54 19.89
CA THR A 164 1.13 -21.46 19.75
C THR A 164 0.67 -20.04 19.42
N LEU A 165 1.21 -19.03 20.10
CA LEU A 165 0.82 -17.65 19.88
C LEU A 165 1.33 -17.09 18.53
N MET A 166 2.52 -17.48 18.07
CA MET A 166 3.01 -17.13 16.73
C MET A 166 2.19 -17.80 15.62
N ASP A 167 1.78 -19.05 15.83
CA ASP A 167 0.89 -19.74 14.90
C ASP A 167 -0.45 -19.02 14.76
N VAL A 168 -1.01 -18.53 15.87
CA VAL A 168 -2.22 -17.70 15.86
C VAL A 168 -2.02 -16.42 15.04
N LEU A 169 -0.88 -15.72 15.19
CA LEU A 169 -0.57 -14.53 14.39
C LEU A 169 -0.52 -14.86 12.89
N MET A 170 0.14 -15.96 12.51
CA MET A 170 0.22 -16.42 11.12
C MET A 170 -1.17 -16.75 10.57
N ASN A 171 -1.99 -17.48 11.32
CA ASN A 171 -3.35 -17.83 10.90
C ASN A 171 -4.21 -16.59 10.63
N VAL A 172 -4.13 -15.57 11.50
CA VAL A 172 -4.85 -14.30 11.28
C VAL A 172 -4.35 -13.57 10.04
N LEU A 173 -3.04 -13.52 9.78
CA LEU A 173 -2.51 -12.89 8.57
C LEU A 173 -2.93 -13.62 7.30
N SER A 174 -2.90 -14.95 7.32
CA SER A 174 -3.34 -15.79 6.20
C SER A 174 -4.83 -15.59 5.90
N GLU A 175 -5.68 -15.56 6.94
CA GLU A 175 -7.09 -15.25 6.77
C GLU A 175 -7.31 -13.83 6.21
N LEU A 176 -6.60 -12.86 6.76
CA LEU A 176 -6.66 -11.47 6.29
C LEU A 176 -6.26 -11.37 4.81
N GLU A 177 -5.24 -12.10 4.38
CA GLU A 177 -4.83 -12.20 2.97
C GLU A 177 -5.99 -12.67 2.09
N MET A 178 -6.62 -13.80 2.45
CA MET A 178 -7.73 -14.38 1.69
C MET A 178 -8.89 -13.41 1.57
N VAL A 179 -9.29 -12.78 2.67
CA VAL A 179 -10.44 -11.86 2.71
C VAL A 179 -10.14 -10.58 1.93
N LEU A 180 -8.93 -10.03 2.03
CA LEU A 180 -8.50 -8.87 1.24
C LEU A 180 -8.48 -9.20 -0.24
N ASN A 181 -7.89 -10.34 -0.62
CA ASN A 181 -7.84 -10.77 -2.01
C ASN A 181 -9.25 -10.93 -2.59
N ALA A 182 -10.16 -11.60 -1.89
CA ALA A 182 -11.54 -11.77 -2.33
C ALA A 182 -12.27 -10.43 -2.55
N LYS A 183 -12.04 -9.45 -1.66
CA LYS A 183 -12.68 -8.14 -1.71
C LYS A 183 -12.10 -7.20 -2.76
N TYR A 184 -10.79 -7.27 -2.97
CA TYR A 184 -10.03 -6.27 -3.72
C TYR A 184 -9.39 -6.80 -5.02
N GLN A 185 -9.55 -8.09 -5.36
CA GLN A 185 -9.02 -8.71 -6.58
C GLN A 185 -9.29 -7.94 -7.88
N LYS A 186 -10.38 -7.18 -7.97
CA LYS A 186 -10.71 -6.39 -9.16
C LYS A 186 -9.73 -5.23 -9.42
N TYR A 187 -8.97 -4.80 -8.42
CA TYR A 187 -8.03 -3.68 -8.51
C TYR A 187 -6.66 -4.18 -8.96
N THR A 188 -6.48 -4.32 -10.26
CA THR A 188 -5.24 -4.79 -10.91
C THR A 188 -4.50 -3.64 -11.57
N LYS A 189 -3.23 -3.83 -11.93
CA LYS A 189 -2.49 -2.81 -12.73
C LYS A 189 -3.17 -2.60 -14.07
N TYR A 190 -3.64 -3.66 -14.74
CA TYR A 190 -4.41 -3.51 -15.98
C TYR A 190 -5.60 -2.56 -15.80
N LYS A 191 -6.41 -2.78 -14.75
CA LYS A 191 -7.55 -1.91 -14.45
C LYS A 191 -7.13 -0.48 -14.17
N LEU A 192 -6.05 -0.28 -13.41
CA LEU A 192 -5.54 1.07 -13.09
C LEU A 192 -5.13 1.82 -14.37
N ILE A 193 -4.39 1.16 -15.26
CA ILE A 193 -3.92 1.73 -16.52
C ILE A 193 -5.11 2.07 -17.41
N LYS A 194 -6.08 1.14 -17.53
CA LYS A 194 -7.29 1.34 -18.32
C LYS A 194 -8.15 2.48 -17.79
N ASP A 195 -8.49 2.45 -16.51
CA ASP A 195 -9.30 3.49 -15.87
C ASP A 195 -8.61 4.87 -15.96
N LEU A 196 -7.27 4.93 -15.86
CA LEU A 196 -6.51 6.18 -16.04
C LEU A 196 -6.56 6.68 -17.47
N TRP A 197 -6.28 5.80 -18.44
CA TRP A 197 -6.25 6.15 -19.86
C TRP A 197 -7.61 6.68 -20.32
N GLU A 198 -8.70 5.97 -19.98
CA GLU A 198 -10.07 6.35 -20.33
C GLU A 198 -10.55 7.60 -19.57
N ASP A 199 -10.01 7.92 -18.39
CA ASP A 199 -10.30 9.17 -17.69
C ASP A 199 -9.65 10.38 -18.37
N ILE A 200 -8.43 10.20 -18.87
CA ILE A 200 -7.66 11.22 -19.58
C ILE A 200 -8.25 11.46 -20.98
N PHE A 201 -8.33 10.40 -21.79
CA PHE A 201 -8.71 10.45 -23.20
C PHE A 201 -10.14 9.94 -23.39
N LYS A 202 -11.01 10.80 -23.94
CA LYS A 202 -12.40 10.46 -24.24
C LYS A 202 -12.66 10.28 -25.74
N THR A 203 -11.68 10.65 -26.58
CA THR A 203 -11.78 10.49 -28.02
C THR A 203 -11.74 9.02 -28.46
N PRO A 204 -12.51 8.62 -29.47
CA PRO A 204 -12.42 7.29 -30.06
C PRO A 204 -11.08 7.03 -30.78
N LEU A 205 -10.26 8.06 -31.02
CA LEU A 205 -8.95 7.93 -31.67
C LEU A 205 -7.86 7.36 -30.74
N LEU A 206 -8.04 7.53 -29.44
CA LEU A 206 -7.13 7.11 -28.39
C LEU A 206 -7.80 6.08 -27.47
N LYS A 207 -8.51 5.11 -28.06
CA LYS A 207 -9.03 3.97 -27.30
C LYS A 207 -7.88 3.20 -26.66
N PHE A 208 -8.13 2.71 -25.46
CA PHE A 208 -7.14 2.00 -24.65
C PHE A 208 -6.54 0.82 -25.42
N GLU A 209 -7.40 0.00 -26.04
CA GLU A 209 -7.04 -1.23 -26.73
C GLU A 209 -6.15 -0.99 -27.95
N ASP A 210 -6.26 0.18 -28.58
CA ASP A 210 -5.45 0.53 -29.75
C ASP A 210 -4.09 1.14 -29.35
N CYS A 211 -4.04 1.82 -28.20
CA CYS A 211 -2.89 2.60 -27.75
C CYS A 211 -1.97 1.84 -26.80
N ILE A 212 -2.51 0.90 -26.02
CA ILE A 212 -1.79 0.13 -25.01
C ILE A 212 -1.69 -1.32 -25.47
N GLN A 213 -0.46 -1.83 -25.48
CA GLN A 213 -0.15 -3.22 -25.83
C GLN A 213 0.37 -3.96 -24.61
N ILE A 214 0.00 -5.22 -24.51
CA ILE A 214 0.61 -6.15 -23.56
C ILE A 214 1.54 -7.03 -24.38
N ARG A 215 2.82 -7.00 -24.03
CA ARG A 215 3.88 -7.73 -24.73
C ARG A 215 4.66 -8.58 -23.73
N LYS A 216 5.33 -9.62 -24.22
CA LYS A 216 6.28 -10.37 -23.39
C LYS A 216 7.47 -9.48 -23.02
N SER A 217 7.95 -9.58 -21.79
CA SER A 217 9.16 -8.87 -21.37
C SER A 217 10.35 -9.36 -22.17
N THR A 218 11.24 -8.44 -22.52
CA THR A 218 12.50 -8.77 -23.21
C THR A 218 13.53 -9.39 -22.27
N MET A 219 13.36 -9.21 -20.95
CA MET A 219 14.24 -9.80 -19.93
C MET A 219 13.72 -11.13 -19.41
N ASP A 220 12.40 -11.34 -19.43
CA ASP A 220 11.76 -12.57 -18.95
C ASP A 220 10.54 -12.91 -19.82
N MET A 221 10.73 -13.88 -20.72
CA MET A 221 9.74 -14.28 -21.73
C MET A 221 8.45 -14.89 -21.16
N GLU A 222 8.40 -15.19 -19.87
CA GLU A 222 7.20 -15.67 -19.17
C GLU A 222 6.34 -14.53 -18.62
N THR A 223 6.88 -13.31 -18.53
CA THR A 223 6.19 -12.16 -17.95
C THR A 223 5.57 -11.26 -19.02
N ASN A 224 4.32 -10.85 -18.78
CA ASN A 224 3.64 -9.86 -19.60
C ASN A 224 3.89 -8.46 -19.05
N VAL A 225 4.26 -7.53 -19.93
CA VAL A 225 4.55 -6.13 -19.59
C VAL A 225 3.75 -5.17 -20.45
N VAL A 226 3.48 -4.00 -19.88
CA VAL A 226 2.79 -2.89 -20.56
C VAL A 226 3.73 -2.22 -21.56
N GLY A 227 3.19 -1.85 -22.71
CA GLY A 227 3.85 -1.05 -23.73
C GLY A 227 2.90 -0.10 -24.45
N LEU A 228 3.46 1.00 -24.96
CA LEU A 228 2.74 1.93 -25.83
C LEU A 228 2.83 1.50 -27.30
N ASN A 229 1.71 1.56 -28.00
CA ASN A 229 1.64 1.39 -29.45
C ASN A 229 2.02 2.70 -30.15
N PHE A 230 3.33 2.94 -30.30
CA PHE A 230 3.83 4.17 -30.90
C PHE A 230 3.35 4.39 -32.35
N GLU A 231 3.13 3.31 -33.12
CA GLU A 231 2.64 3.39 -34.50
C GLU A 231 1.21 3.95 -34.57
N HIS A 232 0.32 3.47 -33.71
CA HIS A 232 -1.05 3.99 -33.63
C HIS A 232 -1.06 5.42 -33.08
N LEU A 233 -0.31 5.69 -32.01
CA LEU A 233 -0.22 7.02 -31.42
C LEU A 233 0.26 8.06 -32.44
N LYS A 234 1.21 7.72 -33.32
CA LYS A 234 1.74 8.64 -34.33
C LYS A 234 0.69 9.00 -35.38
N LYS A 235 -0.16 8.05 -35.75
CA LYS A 235 -1.27 8.28 -36.68
C LYS A 235 -2.36 9.15 -36.04
N SER A 236 -2.72 8.86 -34.79
CA SER A 236 -3.80 9.56 -34.08
C SER A 236 -3.41 10.95 -33.58
N ALA A 237 -2.16 11.19 -33.22
CA ALA A 237 -1.67 12.43 -32.60
C ALA A 237 -1.97 13.71 -33.40
N ARG A 238 -2.10 13.61 -34.73
CA ARG A 238 -2.40 14.77 -35.59
C ARG A 238 -3.87 15.21 -35.53
N SER A 239 -4.77 14.30 -35.16
CA SER A 239 -6.22 14.47 -35.26
C SER A 239 -6.90 14.67 -33.90
N ILE A 240 -6.15 14.56 -32.80
CA ILE A 240 -6.65 14.80 -31.45
C ILE A 240 -6.65 16.29 -31.08
N SER A 241 -7.47 16.67 -30.11
CA SER A 241 -7.58 18.05 -29.64
C SER A 241 -6.30 18.53 -28.96
N SER A 242 -6.07 19.84 -28.91
CA SER A 242 -4.89 20.44 -28.24
C SER A 242 -4.76 20.04 -26.76
N GLY A 243 -5.89 19.93 -26.05
CA GLY A 243 -5.90 19.43 -24.67
C GLY A 243 -5.47 17.96 -24.55
N GLU A 244 -5.88 17.10 -25.49
CA GLU A 244 -5.42 15.71 -25.53
C GLU A 244 -3.95 15.61 -25.95
N LYS A 245 -3.48 16.46 -26.87
CA LYS A 245 -2.05 16.58 -27.20
C LYS A 245 -1.24 16.92 -25.95
N PHE A 246 -1.71 17.85 -25.12
CA PHE A 246 -1.06 18.18 -23.85
C PHE A 246 -0.95 16.97 -22.92
N PHE A 247 -2.04 16.24 -22.69
CA PHE A 247 -2.03 15.09 -21.79
C PHE A 247 -1.20 13.92 -22.32
N LEU A 248 -1.24 13.65 -23.63
CA LEU A 248 -0.39 12.64 -24.24
C LEU A 248 1.08 13.05 -24.17
N SER A 249 1.39 14.33 -24.40
CA SER A 249 2.74 14.85 -24.25
C SER A 249 3.26 14.72 -22.82
N LEU A 250 2.43 15.06 -21.82
CA LEU A 250 2.75 14.89 -20.41
C LEU A 250 3.07 13.43 -20.05
N LEU A 251 2.27 12.49 -20.58
CA LEU A 251 2.48 11.06 -20.37
C LEU A 251 3.78 10.56 -21.02
N LEU A 252 4.06 10.96 -22.26
CA LEU A 252 5.24 10.53 -22.99
C LEU A 252 6.54 11.12 -22.41
N GLN A 253 6.46 12.35 -21.89
CA GLN A 253 7.61 13.05 -21.29
C GLN A 253 8.17 12.29 -20.08
N GLN A 254 7.34 11.54 -19.36
CA GLN A 254 7.74 10.70 -18.24
C GLN A 254 8.80 9.66 -18.65
N TYR A 255 8.74 9.17 -19.89
CA TYR A 255 9.61 8.10 -20.37
C TYR A 255 10.82 8.61 -21.17
N SER A 256 10.66 9.74 -21.87
CA SER A 256 11.77 10.37 -22.60
C SER A 256 11.41 11.78 -23.07
N GLY A 257 12.32 12.72 -22.86
CA GLY A 257 12.19 14.08 -23.42
C GLY A 257 12.19 14.12 -24.95
N ARG A 258 12.75 13.11 -25.63
CA ARG A 258 12.85 13.06 -27.10
C ARG A 258 11.68 12.35 -27.78
N ILE A 259 10.92 11.55 -27.05
CA ILE A 259 9.76 10.84 -27.62
C ILE A 259 8.74 11.86 -28.08
N ASN A 260 8.50 12.91 -27.30
CA ASN A 260 7.55 13.97 -27.63
C ASN A 260 7.81 14.63 -28.98
N ASP A 261 9.09 14.88 -29.33
CA ASP A 261 9.47 15.51 -30.61
C ASP A 261 9.03 14.69 -31.84
N GLN A 262 8.74 13.40 -31.66
CA GLN A 262 8.23 12.53 -32.73
C GLN A 262 6.72 12.72 -32.99
N PHE A 263 5.98 13.29 -32.04
CA PHE A 263 4.52 13.44 -32.07
C PHE A 263 4.07 14.91 -32.16
N PHE A 264 4.78 15.82 -31.49
CA PHE A 264 4.34 17.20 -31.28
C PHE A 264 5.48 18.20 -31.43
N THR A 265 5.14 19.39 -31.94
CA THR A 265 5.98 20.58 -31.82
C THR A 265 5.59 21.37 -30.57
N PHE A 266 6.45 22.28 -30.10
CA PHE A 266 6.11 23.13 -28.94
C PHE A 266 4.82 23.95 -29.17
N SER A 267 4.58 24.39 -30.42
CA SER A 267 3.35 25.08 -30.82
C SER A 267 2.08 24.22 -30.80
N ASP A 268 2.21 22.89 -30.81
CA ASP A 268 1.06 21.97 -30.69
C ASP A 268 0.54 21.86 -29.25
N ILE A 269 1.37 22.22 -28.26
CA ILE A 269 1.06 22.07 -26.84
C ILE A 269 0.45 23.37 -26.32
N PRO A 270 -0.81 23.36 -25.86
CA PRO A 270 -1.45 24.55 -25.31
C PRO A 270 -0.73 25.02 -24.04
N SER A 271 -0.77 26.34 -23.80
CA SER A 271 -0.24 26.91 -22.56
C SER A 271 -0.99 26.37 -21.35
N LEU A 272 -0.30 26.16 -20.22
CA LEU A 272 -0.92 25.60 -19.01
C LEU A 272 -2.12 26.43 -18.52
N ALA A 273 -2.10 27.75 -18.74
CA ALA A 273 -3.20 28.65 -18.42
C ALA A 273 -4.50 28.32 -19.18
N SER A 274 -4.39 27.74 -20.38
CA SER A 274 -5.53 27.33 -21.21
C SER A 274 -6.04 25.90 -20.91
N VAL A 275 -5.33 25.13 -20.07
CA VAL A 275 -5.76 23.78 -19.67
C VAL A 275 -6.76 23.88 -18.53
N THR A 276 -8.04 23.65 -18.85
CA THR A 276 -9.15 23.72 -17.89
C THR A 276 -9.16 22.57 -16.88
N SER A 277 -8.56 21.42 -17.22
CA SER A 277 -8.63 20.19 -16.44
C SER A 277 -7.46 20.01 -15.46
N LYS A 278 -7.24 20.98 -14.57
CA LYS A 278 -6.16 20.93 -13.54
C LYS A 278 -6.24 19.69 -12.64
N SER A 279 -7.45 19.20 -12.36
CA SER A 279 -7.66 17.98 -11.59
C SER A 279 -7.11 16.72 -12.27
N LYS A 280 -7.18 16.64 -13.60
CA LYS A 280 -6.57 15.53 -14.38
C LYS A 280 -5.05 15.57 -14.30
N ILE A 281 -4.45 16.75 -14.34
CA ILE A 281 -3.00 16.93 -14.19
C ILE A 281 -2.56 16.38 -12.84
N ASN A 282 -3.18 16.83 -11.74
CA ASN A 282 -2.86 16.34 -10.40
C ASN A 282 -3.03 14.82 -10.28
N LYS A 283 -4.05 14.25 -10.93
CA LYS A 283 -4.28 12.80 -10.93
C LYS A 283 -3.17 12.05 -11.67
N ILE A 284 -2.75 12.51 -12.85
CA ILE A 284 -1.65 11.91 -13.61
C ILE A 284 -0.36 11.97 -12.79
N LEU A 285 -0.04 13.14 -12.23
CA LEU A 285 1.14 13.33 -11.40
C LEU A 285 1.13 12.42 -10.19
N HIS A 286 -0.02 12.29 -9.51
CA HIS A 286 -0.17 11.38 -8.37
C HIS A 286 0.04 9.91 -8.77
N VAL A 287 -0.50 9.48 -9.92
CA VAL A 287 -0.26 8.12 -10.40
C VAL A 287 1.21 7.89 -10.72
N PHE A 288 1.91 8.84 -11.35
CA PHE A 288 3.34 8.68 -11.67
C PHE A 288 4.27 8.83 -10.48
N ASP A 289 3.85 9.53 -9.43
CA ASP A 289 4.55 9.56 -8.14
C ASP A 289 4.59 8.16 -7.50
N ILE A 290 3.49 7.41 -7.63
CA ILE A 290 3.38 6.03 -7.10
C ILE A 290 3.93 5.00 -8.10
N TYR A 291 3.62 5.15 -9.38
CA TYR A 291 3.90 4.21 -10.46
C TYR A 291 4.59 4.91 -11.64
N PRO A 292 5.88 5.28 -11.51
CA PRO A 292 6.59 6.07 -12.51
C PRO A 292 6.73 5.37 -13.87
N ASN A 293 6.71 4.04 -13.88
CA ASN A 293 6.89 3.21 -15.09
C ASN A 293 5.58 2.58 -15.60
N LEU A 294 4.41 3.04 -15.13
CA LEU A 294 3.13 2.37 -15.29
C LEU A 294 2.77 1.96 -16.73
N PHE A 295 3.13 2.78 -17.73
CA PHE A 295 2.84 2.52 -19.15
C PHE A 295 4.01 1.91 -19.94
N ASN A 296 5.14 1.59 -19.30
CA ASN A 296 6.28 1.02 -20.01
C ASN A 296 7.11 0.07 -19.14
N GLY A 297 7.04 -1.22 -19.44
CA GLY A 297 7.91 -2.24 -18.86
C GLY A 297 7.47 -2.77 -17.48
N VAL A 298 6.33 -2.32 -16.96
CA VAL A 298 5.75 -2.85 -15.73
C VAL A 298 5.04 -4.17 -15.99
N HIS A 299 5.31 -5.17 -15.15
CA HIS A 299 4.59 -6.44 -15.12
C HIS A 299 3.10 -6.20 -14.90
N ILE A 300 2.26 -6.83 -15.71
CA ILE A 300 0.82 -6.64 -15.67
C ILE A 300 0.10 -7.85 -15.09
N ASP A 301 -0.65 -7.62 -14.03
CA ASP A 301 -1.61 -8.56 -13.46
C ASP A 301 -3.02 -8.30 -14.03
N GLY A 302 -3.81 -9.37 -14.18
CA GLY A 302 -5.23 -9.29 -14.53
C GLY A 302 -5.56 -8.89 -15.96
N ALA A 303 -4.63 -9.09 -16.89
CA ALA A 303 -4.90 -8.96 -18.32
C ALA A 303 -5.34 -10.32 -18.93
N ASN A 304 -6.57 -10.72 -18.65
CA ASN A 304 -7.24 -11.87 -19.28
C ASN A 304 -8.55 -11.41 -19.92
#